data_AF-A0A9E3SSD8-F1
#
_entry.id   AF-A0A9E3SSD8-F1
#
_cell.length_a   1.000
_cell.length_b   1.000
_cell.length_c   1.000
_cell.angle_alpha   90.00
_cell.angle_beta   90.00
_cell.angle_gamma   90.00
#
_symmetry.space_group_name_H-M   'P 1'
#
loop_
_entity.id
_entity.type
_entity.pdbx_description
1 polymer ?
#
loop_
_entity_poly.entity_id
_entity_poly.type
_entity_poly.pdbx_seq_one_letter_code
_entity_poly.pdbx_strand_id
1 'polypeptide(L)'
;MGLQDYKMPEKRKRRGLWPVYGLMMAIALGGIAYIASPLLLQYIRRRSPQFSVGNLTDQQAALLFAGIIFLALLALVTMLLTLAVPKKKSQVLDKQLVQEKKEMEAARRARKKRQLEIERKMREENRRRE
;
A
#
# COMPACT_ATOMS: atom_id res chain seq x y z
N MET A 1 -18.37 20.74 -25.04
CA MET A 1 -16.98 20.88 -24.51
C MET A 1 -16.87 20.02 -23.27
N GLY A 2 -16.02 19.00 -23.33
CA GLY A 2 -15.92 17.93 -22.33
C GLY A 2 -15.54 18.43 -20.94
N LEU A 3 -16.12 17.78 -19.93
CA LEU A 3 -15.74 17.94 -18.53
C LEU A 3 -14.29 17.44 -18.39
N GLN A 4 -13.34 18.36 -18.28
CA GLN A 4 -11.98 18.01 -17.89
C GLN A 4 -12.03 17.54 -16.43
N ASP A 5 -11.84 16.24 -16.23
CA ASP A 5 -11.61 15.62 -14.94
C ASP A 5 -10.40 16.28 -14.27
N TYR A 6 -10.66 17.20 -13.33
CA TYR A 6 -9.63 17.75 -12.46
C TYR A 6 -9.20 16.68 -11.46
N LYS A 7 -8.22 15.85 -11.85
CA LYS A 7 -7.51 14.97 -10.92
C LYS A 7 -6.74 15.82 -9.93
N MET A 8 -7.15 15.82 -8.65
CA MET A 8 -6.37 16.42 -7.58
C MET A 8 -4.95 15.81 -7.56
N PRO A 9 -3.88 16.61 -7.36
CA PRO A 9 -2.53 16.09 -7.25
C PRO A 9 -2.42 15.29 -5.94
N GLU A 10 -2.56 13.98 -6.07
CA GLU A 10 -2.32 13.04 -4.97
C GLU A 10 -0.85 13.19 -4.55
N LYS A 11 -0.60 13.69 -3.33
CA LYS A 11 0.76 13.77 -2.78
C LYS A 11 1.33 12.35 -2.79
N ARG A 12 2.20 12.05 -3.77
CA ARG A 12 2.95 10.78 -3.84
C ARG A 12 3.74 10.65 -2.53
N LYS A 13 3.21 9.89 -1.58
CA LYS A 13 3.97 9.45 -0.40
C LYS A 13 5.22 8.77 -0.95
N ARG A 14 6.40 9.28 -0.59
CA ARG A 14 7.71 8.73 -0.96
C ARG A 14 7.79 7.28 -0.46
N ARG A 15 7.31 6.33 -1.26
CA ARG A 15 7.40 4.88 -1.03
C ARG A 15 8.73 4.30 -1.52
N GLY A 16 9.65 5.13 -2.03
CA GLY A 16 10.88 4.68 -2.68
C GLY A 16 11.83 3.88 -1.78
N LEU A 17 11.78 4.05 -0.46
CA LEU A 17 12.68 3.36 0.49
C LEU A 17 12.08 2.08 1.10
N TRP A 18 10.79 1.80 0.89
CA TRP A 18 10.15 0.58 1.40
C TRP A 18 10.85 -0.73 1.00
N PRO A 19 11.38 -0.88 -0.24
CA PRO A 19 12.10 -2.09 -0.63
C PRO A 19 13.40 -2.27 0.15
N VAL A 20 14.08 -1.17 0.47
CA VAL A 20 15.37 -1.17 1.19
C VAL A 20 15.17 -1.66 2.62
N TYR A 21 14.14 -1.15 3.30
CA TYR A 21 13.79 -1.61 4.65
C TYR A 21 13.38 -3.10 4.65
N GLY A 22 12.64 -3.55 3.64
CA GLY A 22 12.29 -4.96 3.48
C GLY A 22 13.51 -5.87 3.29
N LEU A 23 14.46 -5.46 2.43
CA LEU A 23 15.70 -6.19 2.20
C LEU A 23 16.55 -6.27 3.48
N MET A 24 16.72 -5.14 4.17
CA MET A 24 17.49 -5.08 5.41
C MET A 24 16.88 -5.98 6.49
N MET A 25 15.54 -6.00 6.59
CA MET A 25 14.82 -6.89 7.51
C MET A 25 14.96 -8.37 7.13
N ALA A 26 14.90 -8.70 5.84
CA ALA A 26 15.12 -10.06 5.36
C ALA A 26 16.53 -10.56 5.68
N ILE A 27 17.55 -9.71 5.53
CA ILE A 27 18.94 -10.05 5.89
C ILE A 27 19.06 -10.30 7.40
N ALA A 28 18.44 -9.44 8.22
CA ALA A 28 18.42 -9.62 9.67
C ALA A 28 17.75 -10.95 10.08
N LEU A 29 16.60 -11.28 9.47
CA LEU A 29 15.89 -12.54 9.71
C LEU A 29 16.70 -13.75 9.26
N GLY A 30 17.38 -13.66 8.10
CA GLY A 30 18.28 -14.70 7.62
C GLY A 30 19.43 -14.97 8.59
N GLY A 31 20.03 -13.91 9.14
CA GLY A 31 21.08 -14.02 10.14
C GLY A 31 20.59 -14.71 11.43
N ILE A 32 19.42 -14.32 11.93
CA ILE A 32 18.81 -14.95 13.11
C ILE A 32 18.49 -16.43 12.84
N ALA A 33 17.92 -16.74 11.68
CA ALA A 33 17.59 -18.12 11.29
C ALA A 33 18.83 -19.02 11.20
N TYR A 34 19.94 -18.50 10.67
CA TYR A 34 21.19 -19.23 10.58
C TYR A 34 21.75 -19.59 11.96
N ILE A 35 21.73 -18.65 12.91
CA ILE A 35 22.18 -18.89 14.28
C ILE A 35 21.22 -19.80 15.06
N ALA A 36 19.91 -19.67 14.83
CA ALA A 36 18.89 -20.47 15.49
C ALA A 36 18.85 -21.93 14.99
N SER A 37 19.27 -22.19 13.75
CA SER A 37 19.26 -23.52 13.13
C SER A 37 19.98 -24.61 13.94
N PRO A 38 21.26 -24.46 14.33
CA PRO A 38 21.96 -25.50 15.11
C PRO A 38 21.32 -25.74 16.48
N LEU A 39 20.77 -24.70 17.13
CA LEU A 39 20.05 -24.81 18.40
C LEU A 39 18.78 -25.66 18.25
N LEU A 40 18.00 -25.42 17.20
CA LEU A 40 16.79 -26.22 16.91
C LEU A 40 17.13 -27.67 16.55
N LEU A 41 18.17 -27.89 15.74
CA LEU A 41 18.63 -29.23 15.38
C LEU A 41 19.04 -30.05 16.60
N GLN A 42 19.78 -29.45 17.54
CA GLN A 42 20.13 -30.10 18.80
C GLN A 42 18.89 -30.42 19.63
N TYR A 43 17.92 -29.51 19.69
CA TYR A 43 16.67 -29.71 20.41
C TYR A 43 15.84 -30.86 19.81
N ILE A 44 15.73 -30.92 18.49
CA ILE A 44 15.01 -31.98 17.76
C ILE A 44 15.71 -33.33 17.95
N ARG A 45 17.05 -33.39 17.82
CA ARG A 45 17.82 -34.63 18.04
C ARG A 45 17.70 -35.15 19.47
N ARG A 46 17.60 -34.26 20.47
CA ARG A 46 17.35 -34.65 21.87
C ARG A 46 15.95 -35.22 22.08
N ARG A 47 14.94 -34.72 21.37
CA ARG A 47 13.54 -35.15 21.54
C ARG A 47 13.16 -36.36 20.68
N SER A 48 13.77 -36.50 19.51
CA SER A 48 13.58 -37.62 18.60
C SER A 48 14.94 -38.17 18.15
N PRO A 49 15.49 -39.16 18.86
CA PRO A 49 16.78 -39.77 18.51
C PRO A 49 16.74 -40.52 17.18
N GLN A 50 15.54 -40.92 16.74
CA GLN A 50 15.30 -41.59 15.44
C GLN A 50 15.30 -40.63 14.25
N PHE A 51 15.44 -39.32 14.47
CA PHE A 51 15.49 -38.32 13.41
C PHE A 51 16.86 -38.34 12.72
N SER A 52 17.06 -39.33 11.87
CA SER A 52 18.17 -39.40 10.92
C SER A 52 17.83 -38.57 9.69
N VAL A 53 18.66 -37.59 9.37
CA VAL A 53 18.52 -36.77 8.15
C VAL A 53 19.01 -37.54 6.90
N GLY A 54 19.09 -38.87 6.97
CA GLY A 54 19.59 -39.72 5.88
C GLY A 54 21.08 -39.51 5.60
N ASN A 55 21.45 -39.51 4.32
CA ASN A 55 22.83 -39.37 3.83
C ASN A 55 23.34 -37.92 3.73
N LEU A 56 22.61 -36.96 4.32
CA LEU A 56 22.97 -35.54 4.26
C LEU A 56 24.08 -35.25 5.27
N THR A 57 25.06 -34.44 4.86
CA THR A 57 26.08 -33.95 5.78
C THR A 57 25.43 -33.05 6.84
N ASP A 58 25.99 -32.99 8.06
CA ASP A 58 25.47 -32.14 9.13
C ASP A 58 25.32 -30.67 8.70
N GLN A 59 26.20 -30.21 7.81
CA GLN A 59 26.13 -28.87 7.21
C GLN A 59 24.92 -28.69 6.29
N GLN A 60 24.60 -29.68 5.45
CA GLN A 60 23.42 -29.64 4.58
C GLN A 60 22.13 -29.67 5.40
N ALA A 61 22.07 -30.50 6.45
CA ALA A 61 20.95 -30.54 7.37
C ALA A 61 20.75 -29.19 8.06
N ALA A 62 21.82 -28.56 8.56
CA ALA A 62 21.76 -27.24 9.18
C ALA A 62 21.27 -26.15 8.21
N LEU A 63 21.71 -26.19 6.95
CA LEU A 63 21.26 -25.25 5.94
C LEU A 63 19.77 -25.41 5.61
N LEU A 64 19.30 -26.65 5.53
CA LEU A 64 17.90 -26.98 5.23
C LEU A 64 16.99 -26.53 6.37
N PHE A 65 17.37 -26.81 7.63
CA PHE A 65 16.66 -26.31 8.80
C PHE A 65 16.69 -24.78 8.91
N ALA A 66 17.81 -24.14 8.58
CA ALA A 66 17.90 -22.67 8.53
C ALA A 66 16.90 -22.09 7.52
N GLY A 67 16.76 -22.72 6.34
CA GLY A 67 15.77 -22.35 5.33
C GLY A 67 14.32 -22.48 5.82
N ILE A 68 14.00 -23.58 6.52
CA ILE A 68 12.67 -23.78 7.11
C ILE A 68 12.37 -22.71 8.16
N ILE A 69 13.32 -22.43 9.06
CA ILE A 69 13.18 -21.40 10.10
C ILE A 69 13.01 -20.02 9.46
N PHE A 70 13.79 -19.72 8.41
CA PHE A 70 13.66 -18.47 7.67
C PHE A 70 12.26 -18.30 7.08
N LEU A 71 11.72 -19.33 6.41
CA LEU A 71 10.36 -19.30 5.88
C LEU A 71 9.31 -19.11 6.98
N ALA A 72 9.46 -19.79 8.12
CA ALA A 72 8.55 -19.64 9.25
C ALA A 72 8.58 -18.22 9.83
N LEU A 73 9.77 -17.65 10.02
CA LEU A 73 9.94 -16.28 10.49
C LEU A 73 9.40 -15.26 9.47
N LEU A 74 9.63 -15.49 8.19
CA LEU A 74 9.12 -14.64 7.11
C LEU A 74 7.59 -14.66 7.07
N ALA A 75 6.96 -15.82 7.27
CA ALA A 75 5.51 -15.94 7.38
C ALA A 75 4.95 -15.18 8.59
N LEU A 76 5.63 -15.23 9.75
CA LEU A 76 5.23 -14.45 10.93
C LEU A 76 5.33 -12.95 10.69
N VAL A 77 6.42 -12.51 10.05
CA VAL A 77 6.64 -11.10 9.74
C VAL A 77 5.63 -10.58 8.73
N THR A 78 5.33 -11.35 7.67
CA THR A 78 4.29 -10.96 6.71
C THR A 78 2.92 -10.92 7.38
N MET A 79 2.60 -11.87 8.25
CA MET A 79 1.36 -11.85 9.03
C MET A 79 1.25 -10.59 9.91
N LEU A 80 2.32 -10.23 10.64
CA LEU A 80 2.37 -9.02 11.46
C LEU A 80 2.23 -7.75 10.61
N LEU A 81 2.95 -7.66 9.49
CA LEU A 81 2.82 -6.55 8.54
C LEU A 81 1.40 -6.43 8.00
N THR A 82 0.76 -7.55 7.69
CA THR A 82 -0.61 -7.58 7.16
C THR A 82 -1.62 -7.11 8.20
N LEU A 83 -1.41 -7.42 9.48
CA LEU A 83 -2.23 -6.91 10.59
C LEU A 83 -1.97 -5.43 10.87
N ALA A 84 -0.70 -4.99 10.76
CA ALA A 84 -0.29 -3.62 11.04
C ALA A 84 -0.65 -2.64 9.91
N VAL A 85 -0.74 -3.11 8.65
CA VAL A 85 -1.17 -2.28 7.53
C VAL A 85 -2.66 -1.96 7.73
N PRO A 86 -3.04 -0.70 8.00
CA PRO A 86 -4.44 -0.35 8.13
C PRO A 86 -5.10 -0.67 6.79
N LYS A 87 -6.09 -1.59 6.81
CA LYS A 87 -6.95 -1.83 5.66
C LYS A 87 -7.43 -0.46 5.21
N LYS A 88 -7.05 -0.04 4.00
CA LYS A 88 -7.60 1.15 3.36
C LYS A 88 -9.08 0.86 3.09
N LYS A 89 -9.91 0.92 4.14
CA LYS A 89 -11.33 1.21 3.97
C LYS A 89 -11.32 2.51 3.20
N SER A 90 -12.06 2.54 2.10
CA SER A 90 -12.31 3.71 1.28
C SER A 90 -12.81 4.84 2.18
N GLN A 91 -11.88 5.58 2.79
CA GLN A 91 -12.14 6.82 3.49
C GLN A 91 -11.98 7.88 2.41
N VAL A 92 -12.96 7.91 1.49
CA VAL A 92 -13.34 9.21 0.97
C VAL A 92 -13.84 9.96 2.20
N LEU A 93 -12.96 10.78 2.78
CA LEU A 93 -13.25 11.56 3.97
C LEU A 93 -14.56 12.31 3.68
N ASP A 94 -15.59 12.16 4.51
CA ASP A 94 -16.85 12.90 4.33
C ASP A 94 -16.60 14.42 4.18
N LYS A 95 -15.51 14.92 4.78
CA LYS A 95 -15.03 16.31 4.60
C LYS A 95 -14.63 16.64 3.16
N GLN A 96 -14.01 15.71 2.43
CA GLN A 96 -13.67 15.88 1.02
C GLN A 96 -14.93 15.90 0.15
N LEU A 97 -15.91 15.02 0.41
CA LEU A 97 -17.20 15.05 -0.28
C LEU A 97 -17.97 16.35 -0.04
N VAL A 98 -17.91 16.90 1.17
CA VAL A 98 -18.55 18.19 1.49
C VAL A 98 -17.85 19.37 0.79
N GLN A 99 -16.52 19.35 0.70
CA GLN A 99 -15.78 20.37 -0.05
C GLN A 99 -16.07 20.29 -1.56
N GLU A 100 -16.07 19.08 -2.13
CA GLU A 100 -16.37 18.85 -3.54
C GLU A 100 -17.80 19.30 -3.91
N LYS A 101 -18.79 19.03 -3.04
CA LYS A 101 -20.15 19.53 -3.22
C LYS A 101 -20.22 21.06 -3.22
N LYS A 102 -19.51 21.73 -2.30
CA LYS A 102 -19.48 23.20 -2.24
C LYS A 102 -18.84 23.82 -3.48
N GLU A 103 -17.74 23.25 -3.96
CA GLU A 103 -17.07 23.71 -5.18
C GLU A 103 -17.94 23.49 -6.42
N MET A 104 -18.64 22.36 -6.50
CA MET A 104 -19.56 22.07 -7.59
C MET A 104 -20.75 23.03 -7.61
N GLU A 105 -21.33 23.36 -6.45
CA GLU A 105 -22.41 24.35 -6.36
C GLU A 105 -21.94 25.76 -6.73
N ALA A 106 -20.76 26.17 -6.28
CA ALA A 106 -20.16 27.45 -6.65
C ALA A 106 -19.94 27.55 -8.16
N ALA A 107 -19.40 26.49 -8.79
CA ALA A 107 -19.21 26.41 -10.23
C ALA A 107 -20.54 26.47 -11.01
N ARG A 108 -21.59 25.78 -10.53
CA ARG A 108 -22.94 25.84 -11.13
C ARG A 108 -23.52 27.26 -11.07
N ARG A 109 -23.40 27.94 -9.93
CA ARG A 109 -23.87 29.34 -9.78
C ARG A 109 -23.11 30.29 -10.71
N ALA A 110 -21.79 30.13 -10.82
CA ALA A 110 -20.97 30.94 -11.72
C ALA A 110 -21.35 30.73 -13.20
N ARG A 111 -21.58 29.49 -13.62
CA ARG A 111 -22.02 29.18 -14.99
C ARG A 111 -23.39 29.78 -15.28
N LYS A 112 -24.35 29.66 -14.35
CA LYS A 112 -25.69 30.25 -14.50
C LYS A 112 -25.63 31.77 -14.65
N LYS A 113 -24.80 32.47 -13.86
CA LYS A 113 -24.59 33.92 -14.00
C LYS A 113 -24.03 34.30 -15.37
N ARG A 114 -23.02 33.58 -15.85
CA ARG A 114 -22.44 33.82 -17.19
C ARG A 114 -23.46 33.60 -18.30
N GLN A 115 -24.30 32.57 -18.21
CA GLN A 115 -25.37 32.34 -19.19
C GLN A 115 -26.37 33.49 -19.22
N LEU A 116 -26.80 33.99 -18.05
CA LEU A 116 -27.73 35.12 -17.97
C LEU A 116 -27.13 36.41 -18.53
N GLU A 117 -25.85 36.67 -18.31
CA GLU A 117 -25.15 37.84 -18.88
C GLU A 117 -25.05 37.76 -20.41
N ILE A 118 -24.76 36.57 -20.96
CA ILE A 118 -24.73 36.34 -22.41
C ILE A 118 -26.13 36.54 -23.00
N GLU A 119 -27.17 35.97 -22.37
CA GLU A 119 -28.54 36.10 -22.84
C GLU A 119 -29.03 37.56 -22.83
N ARG A 120 -28.66 38.33 -21.79
CA ARG A 120 -28.95 39.78 -21.74
C ARG A 120 -28.29 40.53 -22.89
N LYS A 121 -26.99 40.28 -23.14
CA LYS A 121 -26.25 40.91 -24.24
C LYS A 121 -26.85 40.57 -25.62
N MET A 122 -27.23 39.31 -25.84
CA MET A 122 -27.87 38.88 -27.09
C MET A 122 -29.24 39.55 -27.30
N ARG A 123 -30.04 39.71 -26.23
CA ARG A 123 -31.33 40.40 -26.30
C ARG A 123 -31.17 41.90 -26.60
N GLU A 124 -30.17 42.55 -26.01
CA GLU A 124 -29.85 43.95 -26.30
C GLU A 124 -29.34 44.14 -27.74
N GLU A 125 -28.52 43.20 -28.24
CA GLU A 125 -28.02 43.25 -29.60
C GLU A 125 -29.14 43.02 -30.64
N ASN A 126 -30.05 42.07 -30.41
CA ASN A 126 -31.21 41.86 -31.29
C ASN A 126 -32.11 43.10 -31.35
N ARG A 127 -32.36 43.77 -30.21
CA ARG A 127 -33.13 45.03 -30.16
C ARG A 127 -32.47 46.21 -30.88
N ARG A 128 -31.15 46.17 -31.10
CA ARG A 128 -30.43 47.21 -31.86
C ARG A 128 -30.37 46.94 -33.36
N ARG A 129 -30.66 45.70 -33.77
CA ARG A 129 -30.63 45.26 -35.18
C ARG A 129 -32.02 45.31 -35.85
N GLU A 130 -33.09 45.40 -35.06
CA GLU A 130 -34.45 45.76 -35.51
C GLU A 130 -34.61 47.29 -35.52
#